data_AF-A0A2N1XUR9-F1
#
_entry.id   AF-A0A2N1XUR9-F1
#
_cell.length_a   1.000
_cell.length_b   1.000
_cell.length_c   1.000
_cell.angle_alpha   90.00
_cell.angle_beta   90.00
_cell.angle_gamma   90.00
#
_symmetry.space_group_name_H-M   'P 1'
#
loop_
_entity.id
_entity.type
_entity.pdbx_description
1 polymer ?
#
loop_
_entity_poly.entity_id
_entity_poly.type
_entity_poly.pdbx_seq_one_letter_code
_entity_poly.pdbx_strand_id
1 'polypeptide(L)' 'MTPATVHFDQAVTVYQARAKTLEIAFLANPKRFKGKCPLPPSLPNAVWINPPINTKENLDP' A
#
# COMPACT_ATOMS: atom_id res chain seq x y z
N MET A 1 -1.89 2.43 0.11
CA MET A 1 -1.08 3.23 -0.83
C MET A 1 -2.02 4.05 -1.71
N THR A 2 -1.57 5.15 -2.33
CA THR A 2 -2.40 5.88 -3.30
C THR A 2 -2.24 5.25 -4.69
N PRO A 3 -3.21 5.40 -5.61
CA PRO A 3 -3.05 4.85 -6.95
C PRO A 3 -1.82 5.40 -7.69
N ALA A 4 -1.52 6.69 -7.51
CA ALA A 4 -0.33 7.31 -8.10
C ALA A 4 0.98 6.65 -7.65
N THR A 5 1.14 6.35 -6.35
CA THR A 5 2.39 5.72 -5.88
C THR A 5 2.55 4.29 -6.36
N VAL A 6 1.46 3.59 -6.67
CA VAL A 6 1.54 2.27 -7.30
C VAL A 6 1.84 2.42 -8.80
N HIS A 7 1.17 3.34 -9.49
CA HIS A 7 1.35 3.56 -10.93
C HIS A 7 2.78 3.99 -11.29
N PHE A 8 3.43 4.77 -10.45
CA PHE A 8 4.81 5.22 -10.65
C PHE A 8 5.85 4.32 -9.97
N ASP A 9 5.49 3.08 -9.59
CA ASP A 9 6.40 2.10 -8.94
C ASP A 9 7.05 2.58 -7.62
N GLN A 10 6.47 3.57 -6.97
CA GLN A 10 6.96 4.13 -5.70
C GLN A 10 6.45 3.39 -4.47
N ALA A 11 5.50 2.46 -4.65
CA ALA A 11 4.79 1.81 -3.55
C ALA A 11 5.73 1.09 -2.58
N VAL A 12 6.74 0.38 -3.09
CA VAL A 12 7.73 -0.33 -2.28
C VAL A 12 8.58 0.64 -1.46
N THR A 13 9.08 1.70 -2.09
CA THR A 13 9.89 2.74 -1.43
C THR A 13 9.10 3.41 -0.30
N VAL A 14 7.84 3.77 -0.56
CA VAL A 14 6.95 4.36 0.45
C VAL A 14 6.65 3.37 1.59
N TYR A 15 6.48 2.08 1.28
CA TYR A 15 6.28 1.05 2.30
C TYR A 15 7.49 0.93 3.23
N GLN A 16 8.70 0.84 2.67
CA GLN A 16 9.95 0.75 3.44
C GLN A 16 10.16 1.98 4.34
N ALA A 17 9.92 3.18 3.80
CA ALA A 17 10.01 4.42 4.58
C ALA A 17 9.03 4.41 5.76
N ARG A 18 7.79 3.98 5.53
CA ARG A 18 6.78 3.86 6.61
C ARG A 18 7.17 2.81 7.65
N ALA A 19 7.71 1.67 7.23
CA ALA A 19 8.15 0.62 8.14
C ALA A 19 9.26 1.12 9.07
N LYS A 20 10.27 1.81 8.51
CA LYS A 20 11.35 2.42 9.28
C LYS A 20 10.84 3.48 10.26
N THR A 21 9.91 4.33 9.84
CA THR A 21 9.31 5.34 10.73
C THR A 21 8.56 4.69 11.90
N LEU A 22 7.80 3.62 11.64
CA LEU A 22 7.08 2.89 12.68
C LEU A 22 8.02 2.19 13.67
N GLU A 23 9.11 1.61 13.17
CA GLU A 23 10.16 1.01 14.00
C GLU A 23 10.81 2.04 14.93
N ILE A 24 11.23 3.19 14.40
CA ILE A 24 11.82 4.27 15.21
C ILE A 24 10.83 4.75 16.27
N ALA A 25 9.57 4.97 15.90
CA ALA A 25 8.54 5.39 16.84
C ALA A 25 8.27 4.34 17.92
N PHE A 26 8.27 3.05 17.55
CA PHE A 26 8.12 1.94 18.48
C PHE A 26 9.27 1.88 19.47
N LEU A 27 10.53 1.92 19.01
CA LEU A 27 11.72 1.89 19.86
C LEU A 27 11.74 3.05 20.87
N ALA A 28 11.31 4.25 20.44
CA ALA A 28 11.24 5.41 21.32
C ALA A 28 10.16 5.27 22.41
N ASN A 29 9.00 4.66 22.10
CA ASN A 29 7.86 4.61 23.01
C ASN A 29 7.04 3.30 22.91
N PRO A 30 7.57 2.12 23.29
CA PRO A 30 6.90 0.84 23.06
C PRO A 30 5.52 0.71 23.72
N LYS A 31 5.33 1.37 24.87
CA LYS A 31 4.06 1.36 25.63
C LYS A 31 2.89 1.97 24.85
N ARG A 32 3.16 2.90 23.92
CA ARG A 32 2.12 3.50 23.03
C ARG A 32 1.60 2.51 21.99
N PHE A 33 2.31 1.41 21.76
CA PHE A 33 1.97 0.38 20.77
C PHE A 33 1.64 -0.97 21.41
N LYS A 34 1.25 -1.00 22.70
CA LYS A 34 0.94 -2.24 23.44
C LYS A 34 2.09 -3.27 23.38
N GLY A 35 3.34 -2.79 23.30
CA GLY A 35 4.54 -3.63 23.24
C GLY A 35 4.78 -4.35 21.90
N LYS A 36 4.01 -4.04 20.84
CA LYS A 36 4.20 -4.63 19.50
C LYS A 36 4.54 -3.56 18.48
N CYS A 37 5.60 -3.74 17.71
CA CYS A 37 5.91 -2.84 16.60
C CYS A 37 4.82 -2.96 15.52
N PRO A 38 4.14 -1.86 15.14
CA PRO A 38 3.16 -1.91 14.08
C PRO A 38 3.84 -2.07 12.71
N LEU A 39 3.14 -2.69 11.78
CA LEU A 39 3.52 -2.75 10.37
C LEU A 39 2.65 -1.80 9.55
N PRO A 40 3.19 -1.18 8.49
CA PRO A 40 2.36 -0.45 7.54
C PRO A 40 1.39 -1.42 6.84
N PRO A 41 0.21 -0.95 6.37
CA PRO A 41 -0.71 -1.77 5.60
C PRO A 41 -0.03 -2.40 4.39
N SER A 42 -0.40 -3.65 4.09
CA SER A 42 0.12 -4.39 2.94
C SER A 42 -0.06 -3.60 1.63
N LEU A 43 0.88 -3.80 0.71
CA LEU A 43 0.79 -3.24 -0.62
C LEU A 43 -0.40 -3.84 -1.38
N PRO A 44 -1.17 -3.04 -2.13
CA PRO A 44 -2.20 -3.57 -3.01
C PRO A 44 -1.57 -4.28 -4.22
N ASN A 45 -2.18 -5.37 -4.67
CA ASN A 45 -1.73 -6.12 -5.86
C ASN A 45 -2.02 -5.37 -7.17
N ALA A 46 -3.12 -4.61 -7.21
CA ALA A 46 -3.50 -3.75 -8.32
C ALA A 46 -4.34 -2.59 -7.79
N VAL A 47 -4.26 -1.43 -8.44
CA VAL A 47 -5.12 -0.26 -8.17
C VAL A 47 -5.50 0.39 -9.49
N TRP A 48 -6.78 0.74 -9.64
CA TRP A 48 -7.31 1.38 -10.84
C TRP A 48 -7.99 2.69 -10.46
N ILE A 49 -7.64 3.79 -11.14
CA ILE A 49 -8.43 5.03 -11.11
C ILE A 49 -9.54 4.97 -12.18
N ASN A 50 -9.27 4.26 -13.29
CA ASN A 50 -10.25 3.99 -14.33
C ASN A 50 -9.93 2.61 -14.93
N PRO A 51 -10.59 1.51 -14.47
CA PRO A 51 -10.34 0.20 -15.03
C PRO A 51 -10.75 0.18 -16.52
N PRO A 52 -10.03 -0.52 -17.40
CA PRO A 52 -10.45 -0.67 -18.79
C PRO A 52 -11.83 -1.32 -18.84
N ILE A 53 -12.72 -0.83 -19.71
CA ILE A 53 -14.01 -1.47 -19.97
C ILE A 53 -13.70 -2.88 -20.49
N ASN A 54 -14.23 -3.90 -19.83
CA ASN A 54 -14.09 -5.29 -20.26
C ASN A 54 -14.81 -5.43 -21.62
N THR A 55 -14.08 -5.41 -22.73
CA THR A 55 -14.61 -5.63 -24.09
C THR A 55 -14.95 -7.11 -24.33
N LYS A 56 -15.56 -7.78 -23.34
CA LYS A 56 -16.04 -9.17 -23.43
C LYS A 56 -17.55 -9.30 -23.16
N GLU A 57 -18.33 -8.25 -23.41
CA GLU A 57 -19.80 -8.31 -23.45
C GLU A 57 -20.39 -7.92 -24.82
N ASN A 58 -19.56 -7.77 -25.86
CA ASN A 58 -20.05 -7.54 -27.23
C ASN A 58 -19.38 -8.52 -28.19
N LEU A 59 -19.84 -9.76 -28.16
CA LEU A 59 -19.71 -10.74 -29.25
C LEU A 59 -20.77 -11.83 -29.00
N ASP A 60 -22.04 -11.45 -29.14
CA ASP A 60 -23.05 -12.38 -29.64
C ASP A 60 -23.31 -11.97 -31.11
N PRO A 61 -23.23 -12.91 -32.07
CA PRO A 61 -23.48 -12.66 -33.49
C PRO A 61 -24.95 -12.36 -33.82
#